data_AF-A0A485LME4-F1
#
_entry.id   AF-A0A485LME4-F1
#
_cell.length_a   1.000
_cell.length_b   1.000
_cell.length_c   1.000
_cell.angle_alpha   90.00
_cell.angle_beta   90.00
_cell.angle_gamma   90.00
#
_symmetry.space_group_name_H-M   'P 1'
#
loop_
_entity.id
_entity.type
_entity.pdbx_description
1 polymer ?
#
loop_
_entity_poly.entity_id
_entity_poly.type
_entity_poly.pdbx_seq_one_letter_code
_entity_poly.pdbx_strand_id
1 'polypeptide(L)'
;MRRYPSVVGFVNHNKDTLPGFSIDYVRGKPPTLQFFDGANELQSSVNIATWNQESIQAYVDHYLKPSEEAARAFLDAKAAMRVAKEEAAEAMRVAAMEEAKKKGEETAAQTSHGSDEL
;
A
#
# COMPACT_ATOMS: atom_id res chain seq x y z
N MET A 1 6.39 19.36 -14.85
CA MET A 1 7.10 18.06 -14.91
C MET A 1 7.44 17.62 -13.48
N ARG A 2 7.16 16.36 -13.11
CA ARG A 2 7.67 15.80 -11.85
C ARG A 2 9.19 15.74 -11.95
N ARG A 3 9.91 16.38 -11.02
CA ARG A 3 11.37 16.21 -10.91
C ARG A 3 11.66 14.76 -10.54
N TYR A 4 12.66 14.15 -11.16
CA TYR A 4 13.16 12.80 -10.85
C TYR A 4 12.14 11.67 -11.06
N PRO A 5 11.65 11.45 -12.31
CA PRO A 5 10.64 10.42 -12.60
C PRO A 5 11.09 9.01 -12.18
N SER A 6 12.38 8.68 -12.33
CA SER A 6 12.94 7.39 -11.93
C SER A 6 12.89 7.16 -10.42
N VAL A 7 13.16 8.20 -9.62
CA VAL A 7 13.08 8.14 -8.15
C VAL A 7 11.63 7.95 -7.70
N VAL A 8 10.71 8.69 -8.31
CA VAL A 8 9.27 8.53 -8.03
C VAL A 8 8.79 7.12 -8.41
N GLY A 9 9.27 6.58 -9.54
CA GLY A 9 9.00 5.22 -9.98
C GLY A 9 9.47 4.20 -8.94
N PHE A 10 10.73 4.29 -8.51
CA PHE A 10 11.30 3.43 -7.46
C PHE A 10 10.49 3.47 -6.17
N VAL A 11 10.19 4.68 -5.66
CA VAL A 11 9.44 4.88 -4.41
C VAL A 11 8.06 4.23 -4.48
N ASN A 12 7.32 4.46 -5.56
CA ASN A 12 5.97 3.91 -5.70
C ASN A 12 5.95 2.38 -5.75
N HIS A 13 6.99 1.75 -6.30
CA HIS A 13 7.09 0.28 -6.36
C HIS A 13 7.51 -0.33 -5.02
N ASN A 14 8.39 0.34 -4.26
CA ASN A 14 9.07 -0.26 -3.12
C ASN A 14 8.54 0.17 -1.74
N LYS A 15 7.79 1.26 -1.64
CA LYS A 15 7.30 1.80 -0.35
C LYS A 15 6.52 0.78 0.50
N ASP A 16 5.88 -0.20 -0.13
CA ASP A 16 5.05 -1.21 0.53
C ASP A 16 5.74 -2.58 0.62
N THR A 17 6.91 -2.75 -0.02
CA THR A 17 7.58 -4.05 -0.18
C THR A 17 8.96 -4.13 0.46
N LEU A 18 9.60 -2.99 0.72
CA LEU A 18 10.98 -2.91 1.19
C LEU A 18 11.02 -2.70 2.72
N PRO A 19 11.44 -3.70 3.52
CA PRO A 19 11.53 -3.58 4.97
C PRO A 19 12.56 -2.53 5.39
N GLY A 20 12.27 -1.75 6.43
CA GLY A 20 13.19 -0.73 6.94
C GLY A 20 13.37 0.48 6.01
N PHE A 21 12.52 0.63 4.99
CA PHE A 21 12.53 1.78 4.09
C PHE A 21 11.51 2.82 4.52
N SER A 22 11.95 4.07 4.65
CA SER A 22 11.11 5.22 4.92
C SER A 22 11.37 6.33 3.89
N ILE A 23 10.41 7.25 3.77
CA ILE A 23 10.47 8.33 2.78
C ILE A 23 10.21 9.66 3.47
N ASP A 24 11.20 10.54 3.43
CA ASP A 24 11.08 11.91 3.91
C ASP A 24 11.08 12.92 2.76
N TYR A 25 10.04 13.73 2.70
CA TYR A 25 9.89 14.76 1.67
C TYR A 25 10.51 16.09 2.13
N VAL A 26 11.76 16.33 1.76
CA VAL A 26 12.46 17.58 2.08
C VAL A 26 12.45 18.53 0.88
N ARG A 27 11.83 19.71 1.05
CA ARG A 27 11.76 20.73 -0.01
C ARG A 27 13.16 21.25 -0.39
N GLY A 28 13.38 21.43 -1.68
CA GLY A 28 14.59 22.06 -2.22
C GLY A 28 15.85 21.19 -2.20
N LYS A 29 15.78 19.96 -1.67
CA LYS A 29 16.91 19.02 -1.68
C LYS A 29 16.81 18.01 -2.81
N PRO A 30 17.94 17.61 -3.43
CA PRO A 30 17.94 16.49 -4.35
C PRO A 30 17.63 15.18 -3.61
N PRO A 31 17.01 14.20 -4.28
CA PRO A 31 16.73 12.91 -3.70
C PRO A 31 18.03 12.21 -3.31
N THR A 32 18.06 11.69 -2.09
CA THR A 32 19.24 11.12 -1.46
C THR A 32 18.80 9.85 -0.74
N LEU A 33 19.52 8.74 -0.93
CA LEU A 33 19.37 7.57 -0.08
C LEU A 33 20.23 7.74 1.16
N GLN A 34 19.68 7.42 2.32
CA GLN A 34 20.36 7.43 3.60
C GLN A 34 20.23 6.05 4.23
N PHE A 35 21.35 5.48 4.66
CA PHE A 35 21.40 4.17 5.29
C PHE A 35 21.76 4.36 6.76
N PHE A 36 20.95 3.76 7.61
CA PHE A 36 21.10 3.79 9.05
C PHE A 36 21.40 2.39 9.57
N ASP A 37 22.07 2.31 10.71
CA ASP A 37 22.25 1.05 11.43
C ASP A 37 21.10 0.78 12.42
N GLY A 38 21.24 -0.29 13.22
CA GLY A 38 20.25 -0.66 14.23
C GLY A 38 20.12 0.31 15.41
N ALA A 39 21.06 1.25 15.58
CA ALA A 39 20.98 2.32 16.57
C ALA A 39 20.39 3.62 15.97
N ASN A 40 19.91 3.57 14.72
CA ASN A 40 19.47 4.72 13.92
C ASN A 40 20.59 5.76 13.68
N GLU A 41 21.85 5.35 13.72
CA GLU A 41 22.96 6.22 13.33
C GLU A 41 23.17 6.19 11.82
N LEU A 42 23.36 7.37 11.21
CA LEU A 42 23.57 7.50 9.78
C LEU A 42 24.94 6.95 9.39
N GLN A 43 24.97 5.87 8.62
CA GLN A 43 26.18 5.22 8.17
C GLN A 43 26.62 5.70 6.78
N SER A 44 25.68 5.93 5.87
CA SER A 44 25.99 6.42 4.53
C SER A 44 24.87 7.23 3.91
N SER A 45 25.25 8.10 2.96
CA SER A 45 24.33 8.97 2.24
C SER A 45 24.80 9.14 0.79
N VAL A 46 23.93 8.91 -0.18
CA VAL A 46 24.25 9.00 -1.61
C VAL A 46 23.16 9.76 -2.38
N ASN A 47 23.58 10.73 -3.19
CA ASN A 47 22.67 11.47 -4.08
C ASN A 47 22.28 10.58 -5.28
N ILE A 48 20.98 10.42 -5.51
CA ILE A 48 20.43 9.54 -6.56
C ILE A 48 19.68 10.32 -7.65
N ALA A 49 19.85 11.64 -7.71
CA ALA A 49 19.11 12.52 -8.62
C ALA A 49 19.24 12.15 -10.10
N THR A 50 20.38 11.57 -10.49
CA THR A 50 20.69 11.18 -11.88
C THR A 50 20.54 9.69 -12.14
N TRP A 51 20.18 8.90 -11.12
CA TRP A 51 20.12 7.45 -11.24
C TRP A 51 18.81 6.99 -11.87
N ASN A 52 18.87 5.90 -12.63
CA ASN A 52 17.68 5.21 -13.10
C ASN A 52 17.12 4.27 -12.01
N GLN A 53 15.89 3.79 -12.20
CA GLN A 53 15.20 2.96 -11.19
C GLN A 53 15.94 1.65 -10.90
N GLU A 54 16.51 1.00 -11.92
CA GLU A 54 17.27 -0.25 -11.78
C GLU A 54 18.54 -0.05 -10.95
N SER A 55 19.27 1.05 -11.14
CA SER A 55 20.49 1.34 -10.36
C SER A 55 20.17 1.61 -8.90
N ILE A 56 19.06 2.32 -8.64
CA ILE A 56 18.58 2.56 -7.27
C ILE A 56 18.24 1.22 -6.61
N GLN A 57 17.50 0.35 -7.31
CA GLN A 57 17.14 -0.98 -6.81
C GLN A 57 18.38 -1.83 -6.50
N ALA A 58 19.30 -1.97 -7.46
CA ALA A 58 20.51 -2.76 -7.29
C ALA A 58 21.37 -2.27 -6.12
N TYR A 59 21.44 -0.94 -5.91
CA TYR A 59 22.17 -0.37 -4.79
C TYR A 59 21.49 -0.71 -3.46
N VAL A 60 20.17 -0.51 -3.37
CA VAL A 60 19.42 -0.85 -2.17
C VAL A 60 19.53 -2.34 -1.86
N ASP A 61 19.37 -3.23 -2.84
CA ASP A 61 19.47 -4.68 -2.63
C ASP A 61 20.87 -5.13 -2.16
N HIS A 62 21.92 -4.41 -2.58
CA HIS A 62 23.28 -4.73 -2.18
C HIS A 62 23.63 -4.23 -0.77
N TYR A 63 23.19 -3.02 -0.42
CA TYR A 63 23.60 -2.33 0.80
C TYR A 63 22.58 -2.40 1.94
N LEU A 64 21.30 -2.59 1.63
CA LEU A 64 20.25 -2.74 2.65
C LEU A 64 20.29 -4.17 3.20
N LYS A 65 20.84 -4.31 4.40
CA LYS A 65 20.72 -5.53 5.19
C LYS A 65 19.60 -5.29 6.21
N PRO A 66 18.36 -5.77 5.95
CA PRO A 66 17.29 -5.59 6.93
C PRO A 66 17.71 -6.27 8.24
N SER A 67 17.59 -5.56 9.37
CA SER A 67 17.73 -6.21 10.68
C SER A 67 16.63 -7.27 10.83
N GLU A 68 16.88 -8.33 11.60
CA GLU A 68 15.85 -9.35 11.86
C GLU A 68 14.57 -8.73 12.42
N GLU A 69 14.71 -7.71 13.27
CA GLU A 69 13.60 -6.94 13.82
C GLU A 69 12.81 -6.18 12.74
N ALA A 70 13.49 -5.46 11.83
CA ALA A 70 12.82 -4.74 10.75
C ALA A 70 12.14 -5.70 9.76
N ALA A 71 12.77 -6.84 9.47
CA ALA A 71 12.18 -7.89 8.64
C ALA A 71 10.93 -8.48 9.32
N ARG A 72 10.98 -8.73 10.63
CA ARG A 72 9.86 -9.26 11.39
C ARG A 72 8.70 -8.27 11.46
N ALA A 73 8.96 -7.03 11.84
CA ALA A 73 7.95 -5.98 11.91
C ALA A 73 7.25 -5.77 10.55
N PHE A 74 8.00 -5.84 9.45
CA PHE A 74 7.44 -5.76 8.11
C PHE A 74 6.49 -6.93 7.79
N LEU A 75 6.87 -8.17 8.13
CA LEU A 75 6.02 -9.35 7.92
C LEU A 75 4.74 -9.28 8.76
N ASP A 76 4.85 -8.85 10.01
CA ASP A 76 3.70 -8.70 10.92
C ASP A 76 2.75 -7.60 10.42
N ALA A 77 3.27 -6.45 9.99
CA ALA A 77 2.49 -5.37 9.38
C ALA A 77 1.79 -5.82 8.08
N LYS A 78 2.50 -6.57 7.23
CA LYS A 78 1.93 -7.12 5.98
C LYS A 78 0.82 -8.14 6.26
N ALA A 79 0.98 -8.97 7.28
CA ALA A 79 -0.06 -9.91 7.69
C ALA A 79 -1.32 -9.17 8.19
N ALA A 80 -1.14 -8.14 9.02
CA ALA A 80 -2.25 -7.30 9.49
C ALA A 80 -2.98 -6.61 8.34
N MET A 81 -2.25 -6.07 7.36
CA MET A 81 -2.85 -5.42 6.19
C MET A 81 -3.65 -6.41 5.32
N ARG A 82 -3.19 -7.66 5.19
CA ARG A 82 -3.94 -8.70 4.46
C ARG A 82 -5.26 -9.02 5.16
N VAL A 83 -5.25 -9.17 6.48
CA VAL A 83 -6.47 -9.41 7.27
C VAL A 83 -7.45 -8.25 7.11
N ALA A 84 -6.99 -7.00 7.27
CA ALA A 84 -7.84 -5.82 7.10
C ALA A 84 -8.45 -5.73 5.69
N LYS A 85 -7.71 -6.13 4.65
CA LYS A 85 -8.22 -6.15 3.27
C LYS A 85 -9.29 -7.23 3.06
N GLU A 86 -9.14 -8.39 3.69
CA GLU A 86 -10.10 -9.49 3.64
C GLU A 86 -11.38 -9.15 4.39
N GLU A 87 -11.27 -8.57 5.59
CA GLU A 87 -12.41 -8.07 6.37
C GLU A 87 -13.18 -6.97 5.60
N ALA A 88 -12.47 -6.03 4.98
CA ALA A 88 -13.10 -5.00 4.16
C ALA A 88 -13.83 -5.58 2.94
N ALA A 89 -13.25 -6.60 2.29
CA ALA A 89 -13.89 -7.28 1.17
C ALA A 89 -15.14 -8.04 1.60
N GLU A 90 -15.11 -8.68 2.78
CA GLU A 90 -16.26 -9.40 3.32
C GLU A 90 -17.37 -8.44 3.76
N ALA A 91 -17.03 -7.32 4.41
CA ALA A 91 -17.99 -6.28 4.75
C ALA A 91 -18.71 -5.73 3.50
N MET A 92 -17.99 -5.54 2.39
CA MET A 92 -18.61 -5.15 1.12
C MET A 92 -19.54 -6.23 0.55
N ARG A 93 -19.19 -7.51 0.67
CA ARG A 93 -20.06 -8.62 0.23
C ARG A 93 -21.34 -8.70 1.05
N VAL A 94 -21.25 -8.57 2.37
CA VAL A 94 -22.40 -8.58 3.27
C VAL A 94 -23.31 -7.37 2.99
N ALA A 95 -22.74 -6.18 2.83
CA ALA A 95 -23.50 -4.98 2.48
C ALA A 95 -24.25 -5.13 1.14
N ALA A 96 -23.58 -5.67 0.12
CA ALA A 96 -24.19 -5.93 -1.18
C ALA A 96 -25.32 -6.98 -1.10
N MET A 97 -25.18 -8.02 -0.26
CA MET A 97 -26.21 -9.04 -0.06
C MET A 97 -27.44 -8.48 0.68
N GLU A 98 -27.25 -7.63 1.70
CA GLU A 98 -28.34 -6.96 2.42
C GLU A 98 -29.11 -5.97 1.51
N GLU A 99 -28.42 -5.20 0.67
CA GLU A 99 -29.07 -4.32 -0.32
C GLU A 99 -29.87 -5.12 -1.36
N ALA A 100 -29.35 -6.26 -1.83
CA ALA A 100 -30.06 -7.13 -2.75
C ALA A 100 -31.31 -7.75 -2.12
N LYS A 101 -31.25 -8.13 -0.84
CA LYS A 101 -32.39 -8.67 -0.08
C LYS A 101 -33.51 -7.63 0.09
N LYS A 102 -33.16 -6.38 0.42
CA LYS A 102 -34.13 -5.27 0.51
C LYS A 102 -34.86 -5.00 -0.81
N LYS A 103 -34.12 -5.01 -1.95
CA LYS A 103 -34.73 -4.84 -3.28
C LYS A 103 -35.67 -5.99 -3.68
N GLY A 104 -35.39 -7.22 -3.22
CA GLY A 104 -36.25 -8.38 -3.46
C GLY A 104 -37.56 -8.35 -2.66
N GLU A 105 -37.56 -7.72 -1.49
CA GLU A 105 -38.75 -7.59 -0.63
C GLU A 105 -39.69 -6.47 -1.11
N GLU A 106 -39.15 -5.34 -1.58
CA GLU A 106 -39.94 -4.24 -2.17
C GLU A 106 -40.65 -4.65 -3.46
N THR A 107 -40.05 -5.54 -4.26
CA THR A 107 -40.67 -6.02 -5.52
C THR A 107 -41.75 -7.07 -5.31
N ALA A 108 -41.75 -7.81 -4.19
CA ALA A 108 -42.80 -8.78 -3.87
C ALA A 108 -44.07 -8.13 -3.28
N ALA A 109 -43.93 -7.00 -2.58
CA ALA A 109 -45.07 -6.29 -2.00
C ALA A 109 -45.96 -5.58 -3.05
N GLN A 110 -45.39 -5.19 -4.20
CA GLN A 110 -46.09 -4.45 -5.26
C GLN A 110 -46.92 -5.32 -6.21
N THR A 111 -46.75 -6.65 -6.19
CA THR A 111 -47.45 -7.59 -7.09
C THR A 111 -48.69 -8.27 -6.47
N SER A 112 -49.02 -7.98 -5.21
CA SER A 112 -50.15 -8.61 -4.50
C SER A 112 -51.47 -7.81 -4.54
N HIS A 113 -51.53 -6.66 -5.23
CA HIS A 113 -52.71 -5.79 -5.23
C HIS A 113 -53.37 -5.59 -6.61
N GLY A 114 -53.39 -6.62 -7.45
CA GLY A 114 -54.09 -6.54 -8.72
C GLY A 114 -54.60 -7.89 -9.18
N SER A 115 -55.85 -8.21 -8.82
CA SER A 115 -56.88 -8.82 -9.69
C SER A 115 -57.98 -9.42 -8.81
N ASP A 116 -58.74 -8.55 -8.16
CA ASP A 116 -60.15 -8.81 -7.87
C ASP A 116 -60.88 -7.77 -8.71
N GLU A 117 -61.35 -8.16 -9.90
CA GLU A 117 -62.50 -7.56 -10.59
C GLU A 117 -62.81 -8.30 -11.90
N LEU A 118 -63.99 -8.94 -11.87
CA LEU A 118 -64.96 -9.28 -12.93
C LEU A 118 -64.65 -10.41 -13.93
#